data_AF-A0A7G8F5P0-F1
#
_entry.id   AF-A0A7G8F5P0-F1
#
_cell.length_a   1.000
_cell.length_b   1.000
_cell.length_c   1.000
_cell.angle_alpha   90.00
_cell.angle_beta   90.00
_cell.angle_gamma   90.00
#
_symmetry.space_group_name_H-M   'P 1'
#
loop_
_entity.id
_entity.type
_entity.pdbx_description
1 polymer ?
#
loop_
_entity_poly.entity_id
_entity_poly.type
_entity_poly.pdbx_seq_one_letter_code
_entity_poly.pdbx_strand_id
1 'polypeptide(L)' 'MENESFEALESGFKNLSVSVPLYRIVRDDLQEDAITKLQFNCYNSAYDELERYYGDLCCSDERIEYSIVSI' A
#
# COMPACT_ATOMS: atom_id res chain seq x y z
N MET A 1 -22.52 -31.42 -8.94
CA MET A 1 -21.16 -31.10 -8.47
C MET A 1 -20.72 -29.95 -9.34
N GLU A 2 -21.08 -28.75 -8.90
CA GLU A 2 -20.90 -27.53 -9.67
C GLU A 2 -19.43 -27.15 -9.63
N ASN A 3 -18.81 -27.25 -10.79
CA ASN A 3 -17.42 -26.92 -11.06
C ASN A 3 -17.28 -25.41 -11.27
N GLU A 4 -17.29 -24.65 -10.18
CA GLU A 4 -16.92 -23.23 -10.20
C GLU A 4 -15.40 -23.13 -10.35
N SER A 5 -14.95 -23.03 -11.60
CA SER A 5 -13.57 -22.68 -11.94
C SER A 5 -13.32 -21.24 -11.51
N PHE A 6 -12.58 -21.08 -10.42
CA PHE A 6 -12.03 -19.82 -9.94
C PHE A 6 -10.90 -19.37 -10.89
N GLU A 7 -11.26 -18.89 -12.07
CA GLU A 7 -10.32 -18.30 -13.03
C GLU A 7 -10.79 -16.88 -13.35
N ALA A 8 -10.31 -15.90 -12.56
CA ALA A 8 -10.12 -14.51 -13.00
C ALA A 8 -9.47 -13.66 -11.89
N LEU A 9 -8.22 -13.97 -11.51
CA LEU A 9 -7.38 -12.96 -10.84
C LEU A 9 -6.00 -12.85 -11.49
N GLU A 10 -5.97 -12.92 -12.82
CA GLU A 10 -4.83 -12.45 -13.62
C GLU A 10 -5.31 -11.42 -14.63
N SER A 11 -5.81 -10.30 -14.12
CA SER A 11 -6.09 -9.13 -14.96
C SER A 11 -5.40 -7.90 -14.39
N GLY A 12 -4.31 -7.48 -15.05
CA GLY A 12 -4.00 -6.05 -15.10
C GLY A 12 -2.61 -5.58 -14.68
N PHE A 13 -1.51 -6.28 -15.02
CA PHE A 13 -0.19 -5.64 -15.02
C PHE A 13 0.47 -5.69 -16.40
N LYS A 14 -0.31 -5.38 -17.45
CA LYS A 14 0.26 -5.17 -18.79
C LYS A 14 0.50 -3.67 -18.94
N ASN A 15 1.76 -3.28 -18.77
CA ASN A 15 2.37 -2.10 -19.38
C ASN A 15 1.60 -0.79 -19.22
N LEU A 16 1.65 -0.19 -18.03
CA LEU A 16 1.30 1.22 -17.89
C LEU A 16 2.58 2.05 -17.97
N SER A 17 3.07 2.25 -19.20
CA SER A 17 4.02 3.30 -19.56
C SER A 17 3.31 4.66 -19.62
N VAL A 18 2.49 4.93 -18.60
CA VAL A 18 2.08 6.28 -18.24
C VAL A 18 3.03 6.66 -17.12
N SER A 19 3.47 7.91 -17.04
CA SER A 19 4.04 8.47 -15.82
C SER A 19 2.93 8.49 -14.76
N VAL A 20 2.57 7.30 -14.26
CA VAL A 20 1.56 7.12 -13.24
C VAL A 20 2.19 7.69 -11.97
N PRO A 21 1.53 8.65 -11.30
CA PRO A 21 2.03 9.12 -10.03
C PRO A 21 2.14 7.91 -9.10
N LEU A 22 3.38 7.60 -8.72
CA LEU A 22 3.66 6.57 -7.74
C LEU A 22 3.52 7.22 -6.38
N TYR A 23 2.91 6.52 -5.45
CA TYR A 23 2.75 6.96 -4.08
C TYR A 23 3.53 6.02 -3.17
N ARG A 24 4.13 6.59 -2.15
CA ARG A 24 4.90 5.87 -1.14
C ARG A 24 4.52 6.37 0.24
N ILE A 25 4.41 5.44 1.18
CA ILE A 25 4.24 5.78 2.59
C ILE A 25 5.63 6.09 3.16
N VAL A 26 5.76 7.19 3.87
CA VAL A 26 7.00 7.61 4.54
C VAL A 26 6.73 7.90 6.01
N ARG A 27 7.70 7.61 6.86
CA ARG A 27 7.68 8.01 8.27
C ARG A 27 8.24 9.40 8.44
N ASP A 28 7.71 10.15 9.39
CA ASP A 28 8.24 11.47 9.74
C ASP A 28 9.64 11.40 10.39
N ASP A 29 10.00 10.27 11.01
CA ASP A 29 11.34 10.06 11.58
C ASP A 29 12.39 9.61 10.54
N LEU A 30 12.02 9.58 9.26
CA LEU A 30 12.87 9.19 8.13
C LEU A 30 13.39 7.73 8.17
N GLN A 31 12.84 6.88 9.05
CA GLN A 31 13.17 5.46 9.06
C GLN A 31 12.39 4.67 8.01
N GLU A 32 12.86 3.45 7.73
CA GLU A 32 12.26 2.55 6.75
C GLU A 32 11.80 1.23 7.35
N ASP A 33 10.58 0.81 7.03
CA ASP A 33 9.94 -0.42 7.51
C ASP A 33 9.29 -1.19 6.37
N ALA A 34 8.54 -2.24 6.73
CA ALA A 34 7.76 -3.03 5.79
C ALA A 34 6.83 -2.15 4.93
N ILE A 35 6.08 -1.22 5.53
CA ILE A 35 5.10 -0.43 4.78
C ILE A 35 5.76 0.68 3.95
N THR A 36 6.85 1.27 4.44
CA THR A 36 7.52 2.35 3.72
C THR A 36 8.31 1.84 2.52
N LYS A 37 8.52 0.52 2.38
CA LYS A 37 9.12 -0.09 1.19
C LYS A 37 8.09 -0.36 0.09
N LEU A 38 6.80 -0.22 0.40
CA LEU A 38 5.72 -0.42 -0.56
C LEU A 38 5.56 0.80 -1.47
N GLN A 39 5.19 0.54 -2.72
CA GLN A 39 4.89 1.55 -3.72
C GLN A 39 3.51 1.26 -4.30
N PHE A 40 2.73 2.32 -4.46
CA PHE A 40 1.35 2.25 -4.89
C PHE A 40 1.17 3.10 -6.13
N ASN A 41 0.28 2.67 -7.02
CA ASN A 41 -0.09 3.43 -8.22
C ASN A 41 -1.24 4.41 -7.95
N CYS A 42 -1.83 4.36 -6.75
CA CYS A 42 -2.99 5.14 -6.34
C CYS A 42 -2.86 5.54 -4.86
N TYR A 43 -3.26 6.78 -4.54
CA TYR A 43 -3.30 7.25 -3.15
C TYR A 43 -4.21 6.40 -2.27
N ASN A 44 -5.37 5.97 -2.80
CA ASN A 44 -6.32 5.17 -2.03
C ASN A 44 -5.71 3.84 -1.58
N SER A 45 -5.00 3.15 -2.46
CA SER A 45 -4.33 1.89 -2.12
C SER A 45 -3.25 2.07 -1.06
N ALA A 46 -2.52 3.20 -1.08
CA ALA A 46 -1.58 3.53 -0.01
C ALA A 46 -2.30 3.84 1.31
N TYR A 47 -3.44 4.50 1.25
CA TYR A 47 -4.25 4.83 2.42
C TYR A 47 -4.88 3.60 3.08
N ASP A 48 -5.46 2.70 2.28
CA ASP A 48 -6.02 1.42 2.74
C ASP A 48 -4.97 0.61 3.51
N GLU A 49 -3.73 0.55 2.98
CA GLU A 49 -2.67 -0.22 3.63
C GLU A 49 -2.11 0.46 4.88
N LEU A 50 -2.09 1.81 4.89
CA LEU A 50 -1.73 2.57 6.07
C LEU A 50 -2.76 2.43 7.20
N GLU A 51 -4.06 2.46 6.87
CA GLU A 51 -5.15 2.24 7.83
C GLU A 51 -5.04 0.85 8.45
N ARG A 52 -4.80 -0.17 7.63
CA ARG A 52 -4.58 -1.54 8.11
C ARG A 52 -3.39 -1.63 9.06
N TYR A 53 -2.27 -0.98 8.71
CA TYR A 53 -1.09 -0.96 9.55
C TYR A 53 -1.36 -0.29 10.91
N TYR A 54 -2.09 0.83 10.93
CA TYR A 54 -2.52 1.46 12.17
C TYR A 54 -3.49 0.61 12.98
N GLY A 55 -4.31 -0.24 12.34
CA GLY A 55 -5.15 -1.22 13.02
C GLY A 55 -4.37 -2.33 13.71
N ASP A 56 -3.22 -2.72 13.16
CA ASP A 56 -2.31 -3.73 13.73
C ASP A 56 -1.41 -3.16 14.85
N LEU A 57 -1.20 -1.85 14.89
CA LEU A 57 -0.39 -1.17 15.91
C LEU A 57 -1.05 -1.20 17.30
N CYS A 58 -0.43 -1.92 18.24
CA CYS A 58 -0.86 -1.98 19.62
C CYS A 58 -0.75 -0.62 20.32
N CYS A 59 -1.65 -0.32 21.27
CA CYS A 59 -1.72 0.97 21.98
C CYS A 59 -0.46 1.32 22.79
N SER A 60 0.48 0.39 22.96
CA SER A 60 1.73 0.59 23.71
C SER A 60 2.89 1.08 22.83
N ASP A 61 2.72 1.09 21.50
CA ASP A 61 3.76 1.51 20.57
C ASP A 61 3.87 3.04 20.54
N GLU A 62 5.08 3.56 20.35
CA GLU A 62 5.26 4.99 20.11
C GLU A 62 4.55 5.35 18.80
N ARG A 63 3.55 6.23 18.89
CA ARG A 63 2.76 6.66 17.73
C ARG A 63 3.67 7.46 16.79
N ILE A 64 4.26 6.77 15.82
CA ILE A 64 4.97 7.37 14.70
C ILE A 64 3.93 7.88 13.70
N GLU A 65 4.11 9.12 13.23
CA GLU A 65 3.31 9.66 12.15
C GLU A 65 3.85 9.19 10.79
N TYR A 66 2.91 8.83 9.92
CA TYR A 66 3.17 8.41 8.56
C TYR A 66 2.45 9.33 7.58
N SER A 67 3.15 9.68 6.51
CA SER A 67 2.67 10.53 5.43
C SER A 67 2.70 9.78 4.10
N ILE A 68 1.78 10.10 3.18
CA ILE A 68 1.77 9.54 1.83
C ILE A 68 2.29 10.61 0.88
N VAL A 69 3.37 10.31 0.17
CA VAL A 69 4.02 11.22 -0.78
C VAL A 69 3.98 10.67 -2.20
N SER A 70 3.83 11.55 -3.18
CA SER A 70 4.02 11.22 -4.60
C SER A 70 5.51 11.22 -4.95
N ILE A 71 5.98 10.20 -5.67
CA ILE A 71 7.38 10.00 -6.07
C ILE A 71 7.54 9.90 -7.59
#